data_AF-A0A7S4GLC6-F1
#
_entry.id   AF-A0A7S4GLC6-F1
#
_cell.length_a   1.000
_cell.length_b   1.000
_cell.length_c   1.000
_cell.angle_alpha   90.00
_cell.angle_beta   90.00
_cell.angle_gamma   90.00
#
_symmetry.space_group_name_H-M   'P 1'
#
loop_
_entity.id
_entity.type
_entity.pdbx_description
1 polymer ?
#
loop_
_entity_poly.entity_id
_entity_poly.type
_entity_poly.pdbx_seq_one_letter_code
_entity_poly.pdbx_strand_id
1 'polypeptide(L)'
;MLACCSDSDPENEAKKCENNPGCAALGLGGNCCPANDGTMSECCNAQVNNTQAMCSENPGCAAAGLPGACCPTNSGEMLNCCKITDPTTIEEAKCEKYEGCADLPGLCCPTADGTMLACCNSGAASFAEKGIF
;
A
#
# COMPACT_ATOMS: atom_id res chain seq x y z
N MET A 1 36.82 10.37 17.73
CA MET A 1 35.94 9.21 17.54
C MET A 1 34.51 9.70 17.61
N LEU A 2 33.77 9.57 16.51
CA LEU A 2 32.34 9.92 16.41
C LEU A 2 31.56 9.14 17.48
N ALA A 3 30.91 9.86 18.40
CA ALA A 3 29.95 9.29 19.34
C ALA A 3 28.57 9.41 18.71
N CYS A 4 28.05 8.30 18.19
CA CYS A 4 26.62 8.18 17.97
C CYS A 4 26.07 7.21 19.01
N CYS A 5 25.41 7.80 20.00
CA CYS A 5 24.40 7.20 20.86
C CYS A 5 24.91 6.61 22.19
N SER A 6 24.63 7.35 23.26
CA SER A 6 24.61 6.82 24.63
C SER A 6 23.26 6.11 24.84
N ASP A 7 23.27 4.94 25.48
CA ASP A 7 22.11 4.05 25.67
C ASP A 7 20.95 4.63 26.52
N SER A 8 21.02 5.90 26.91
CA SER A 8 20.10 6.53 27.88
C SER A 8 19.18 7.60 27.27
N ASP A 9 19.22 7.84 25.95
CA ASP A 9 18.44 8.89 25.30
C ASP A 9 17.06 8.39 24.82
N PRO A 10 15.96 9.13 25.07
CA PRO A 10 14.60 8.76 24.61
C PRO A 10 14.45 8.73 23.07
N GLU A 11 15.42 9.28 22.33
CA GLU A 11 15.48 9.19 20.87
C GLU A 11 15.88 7.79 20.36
N ASN A 12 16.41 6.92 21.22
CA ASN A 12 16.89 5.59 20.81
C ASN A 12 15.73 4.59 20.60
N GLU A 13 14.60 4.77 21.30
CA GLU A 13 13.38 3.97 21.05
C GLU A 13 12.87 4.16 19.62
N ALA A 14 12.87 5.39 19.09
CA ALA A 14 12.43 5.67 17.72
C ALA A 14 13.31 5.00 16.64
N LYS A 15 14.55 4.60 16.99
CA LYS A 15 15.50 3.95 16.07
C LYS A 15 15.33 2.45 16.01
N LYS A 16 14.62 1.85 16.96
CA LYS A 16 14.42 0.40 17.04
C LYS A 16 13.58 -0.08 15.87
N CYS A 17 14.01 -1.19 15.27
CA CYS A 17 13.27 -1.83 14.19
C CYS A 17 11.86 -2.23 14.60
N GLU A 18 11.69 -2.67 15.84
CA GLU A 18 10.40 -3.06 16.42
C GLU A 18 9.39 -1.89 16.43
N ASN A 19 9.90 -0.66 16.47
CA ASN A 19 9.11 0.57 16.48
C ASN A 19 8.94 1.18 15.08
N ASN A 20 9.58 0.62 14.06
CA ASN A 20 9.39 0.99 12.66
C ASN A 20 8.58 -0.09 11.94
N PRO A 21 7.32 0.14 11.54
CA PRO A 21 6.46 -0.89 10.95
C PRO A 21 7.06 -1.62 9.74
N GLY A 22 7.81 -0.91 8.90
CA GLY A 22 8.48 -1.50 7.74
C GLY A 22 9.59 -2.47 8.15
N CYS A 23 10.34 -2.15 9.21
CA CYS A 23 11.43 -3.01 9.71
C CYS A 23 10.93 -4.09 10.68
N ALA A 24 9.88 -3.83 11.45
CA ALA A 24 9.23 -4.78 12.35
C ALA A 24 8.63 -5.96 11.57
N ALA A 25 8.01 -5.69 10.41
CA ALA A 25 7.48 -6.73 9.53
C ALA A 25 8.56 -7.70 9.00
N LEU A 26 9.82 -7.26 8.95
CA LEU A 26 10.96 -8.09 8.56
C LEU A 26 11.56 -8.87 9.74
N GLY A 27 11.01 -8.75 10.95
CA GLY A 27 11.52 -9.40 12.15
C GLY A 27 12.91 -8.91 12.58
N LEU A 28 13.29 -7.70 12.16
CA LEU A 28 14.57 -7.10 12.51
C LEU A 28 14.51 -6.55 13.94
N GLY A 29 15.64 -6.63 14.65
CA GLY A 29 15.79 -6.12 16.01
C GLY A 29 16.96 -5.13 16.13
N GLY A 30 17.00 -4.40 17.23
CA GLY A 30 18.02 -3.37 17.48
C GLY A 30 17.76 -2.07 16.71
N ASN A 31 18.78 -1.21 16.65
CA ASN A 31 18.71 0.09 15.99
C ASN A 31 18.89 -0.09 14.48
N CYS A 32 17.89 0.28 13.69
CA CYS A 32 18.01 0.29 12.23
C CYS A 32 17.65 1.62 11.56
N CYS A 33 16.96 2.54 12.25
CA CYS A 33 16.46 3.77 11.65
C CYS A 33 16.86 5.05 12.41
N PRO A 34 18.12 5.51 12.33
CA PRO A 34 19.25 4.91 11.63
C PRO A 34 19.92 3.78 12.42
N ALA A 35 20.68 2.94 11.72
CA ALA A 35 21.55 1.94 12.33
C ALA A 35 22.69 2.58 13.13
N ASN A 36 23.40 1.79 13.93
CA ASN A 36 24.47 2.28 14.81
C ASN A 36 25.64 2.92 14.05
N ASP A 37 25.82 2.58 12.77
CA ASP A 37 26.80 3.19 11.86
C ASP A 37 26.27 4.46 11.16
N GLY A 38 25.02 4.86 11.45
CA GLY A 38 24.33 5.99 10.83
C GLY A 38 23.62 5.65 9.51
N THR A 39 23.69 4.40 9.05
CA THR A 39 23.07 3.98 7.78
C THR A 39 21.55 3.85 7.94
N MET A 40 20.78 4.34 6.97
CA MET A 40 19.33 4.11 6.90
C MET A 40 19.05 2.84 6.09
N SER A 41 18.48 1.83 6.74
CA SER A 41 18.07 0.60 6.05
C SER A 41 16.89 0.88 5.11
N GLU A 42 16.71 0.09 4.05
CA GLU A 42 15.64 0.31 3.06
C GLU A 42 14.24 0.35 3.69
N CYS A 43 14.01 -0.49 4.71
CA CYS A 43 12.75 -0.51 5.48
C CYS A 43 12.51 0.78 6.30
N CYS A 44 13.56 1.55 6.60
CA CYS A 44 13.44 2.80 7.37
C CYS A 44 12.88 3.97 6.56
N ASN A 45 12.91 3.86 5.23
CA ASN A 45 12.33 4.85 4.32
C ASN A 45 11.01 4.34 3.70
N ALA A 46 10.49 3.20 4.17
CA ALA A 46 9.09 2.85 3.96
C ALA A 46 8.27 3.91 4.68
N GLN A 47 7.78 4.88 3.92
CA GLN A 47 7.26 6.13 4.45
C GLN A 47 6.25 5.88 5.57
N VAL A 48 6.59 6.40 6.74
CA VAL A 48 5.88 6.35 8.01
C VAL A 48 4.57 7.17 7.99
N ASN A 49 3.99 7.42 6.81
CA ASN A 49 2.64 7.98 6.65
C ASN A 49 1.67 6.84 6.36
N ASN A 50 1.57 5.92 7.31
CA ASN A 50 0.74 4.75 7.16
C ASN A 50 -0.47 4.73 8.09
N THR A 51 -1.24 5.82 8.05
CA THR A 51 -2.65 5.82 8.50
C THR A 51 -3.55 5.03 7.52
N GLN A 52 -2.98 4.15 6.71
CA GLN A 52 -3.66 3.33 5.71
C GLN A 52 -3.26 1.86 5.79
N ALA A 53 -2.60 1.46 6.88
CA ALA A 53 -2.22 0.07 7.09
C ALA A 53 -3.47 -0.79 7.07
N MET A 54 -4.57 -0.29 7.67
CA MET A 54 -5.89 -0.88 7.59
C MET A 54 -6.50 -0.67 6.20
N CYS A 55 -7.01 -1.75 5.61
CA CYS A 55 -7.67 -1.71 4.31
C CYS A 55 -8.88 -0.79 4.28
N SER A 56 -9.61 -0.67 5.38
CA SER A 56 -10.73 0.25 5.51
C SER A 56 -10.33 1.72 5.42
N GLU A 57 -9.06 2.04 5.66
CA GLU A 57 -8.54 3.41 5.64
C GLU A 57 -7.89 3.75 4.29
N ASN A 58 -7.47 2.74 3.51
CA ASN A 58 -6.94 2.92 2.15
C ASN A 58 -8.08 2.91 1.11
N PRO A 59 -8.28 3.97 0.31
CA PRO A 59 -9.41 4.05 -0.63
C PRO A 59 -9.51 2.88 -1.63
N GLY A 60 -8.38 2.47 -2.22
CA GLY A 60 -8.34 1.35 -3.14
C GLY A 60 -8.67 0.02 -2.48
N CYS A 61 -8.09 -0.26 -1.32
CA CYS A 61 -8.34 -1.52 -0.61
C CYS A 61 -9.71 -1.56 0.07
N ALA A 62 -10.24 -0.41 0.49
CA ALA A 62 -11.60 -0.26 0.99
C ALA A 62 -12.62 -0.53 -0.11
N ALA A 63 -12.38 0.00 -1.32
CA ALA A 63 -13.23 -0.27 -2.50
C ALA A 63 -13.18 -1.75 -2.91
N ALA A 64 -12.09 -2.45 -2.63
CA ALA A 64 -11.99 -3.90 -2.81
C ALA A 64 -12.69 -4.71 -1.70
N GLY A 65 -13.15 -4.07 -0.62
CA GLY A 65 -13.80 -4.74 0.51
C GLY A 65 -12.85 -5.63 1.32
N LEU A 66 -11.55 -5.36 1.27
CA LEU A 66 -10.57 -6.15 2.03
C LEU A 66 -10.61 -5.76 3.52
N PRO A 67 -10.57 -6.73 4.44
CA PRO A 67 -10.45 -6.46 5.87
C PRO A 67 -8.98 -6.51 6.35
N GLY A 68 -8.73 -5.95 7.53
CA GLY A 68 -7.45 -6.08 8.23
C GLY A 68 -6.34 -5.19 7.66
N ALA A 69 -5.09 -5.58 7.91
CA ALA A 69 -3.92 -4.85 7.42
C ALA A 69 -3.57 -5.27 5.98
N CYS A 70 -3.40 -4.31 5.06
CA CYS A 70 -2.97 -4.59 3.68
C CYS A 70 -1.91 -3.66 3.11
N CYS A 71 -1.63 -2.51 3.72
CA CYS A 71 -0.70 -1.55 3.14
C CYS A 71 0.34 -1.06 4.16
N PRO A 72 1.20 -1.91 4.74
CA PRO A 72 1.46 -3.28 4.36
C PRO A 72 0.57 -4.30 5.09
N THR A 73 0.61 -5.55 4.63
CA THR A 73 0.07 -6.70 5.37
C THR A 73 0.86 -6.94 6.65
N ASN A 74 0.39 -7.86 7.50
CA ASN A 74 1.13 -8.30 8.70
C ASN A 74 2.50 -8.91 8.37
N SER A 75 2.72 -9.33 7.11
CA SER A 75 4.00 -9.86 6.61
C SER A 75 4.86 -8.79 5.93
N GLY A 76 4.43 -7.51 5.92
CA GLY A 76 5.18 -6.43 5.28
C GLY A 76 4.93 -6.27 3.78
N GLU A 77 4.04 -7.07 3.18
CA GLU A 77 3.76 -7.02 1.75
C GLU A 77 2.81 -5.87 1.41
N MET A 78 3.04 -5.20 0.27
CA MET A 78 2.12 -4.19 -0.25
C MET A 78 1.20 -4.81 -1.30
N LEU A 79 -0.11 -4.81 -1.05
CA LEU A 79 -1.09 -5.18 -2.07
C LEU A 79 -1.14 -4.13 -3.20
N ASN A 80 -1.64 -4.51 -4.37
CA ASN A 80 -1.72 -3.57 -5.49
C ASN A 80 -2.78 -2.48 -5.26
N CYS A 81 -3.85 -2.77 -4.51
CA CYS A 81 -4.83 -1.77 -4.09
C CYS A 81 -4.19 -0.62 -3.29
N CYS A 82 -3.05 -0.84 -2.62
CA CYS A 82 -2.32 0.20 -1.89
C CYS A 82 -1.81 1.33 -2.78
N LYS A 83 -1.67 1.08 -4.09
CA LYS A 83 -1.25 2.07 -5.08
C LYS A 83 -2.45 2.83 -5.67
N ILE A 84 -3.67 2.36 -5.42
CA ILE A 84 -4.91 2.95 -5.92
C ILE A 84 -5.40 3.96 -4.87
N THR A 85 -4.92 5.20 -5.00
CA THR A 85 -5.27 6.30 -4.08
C THR A 85 -6.14 7.37 -4.73
N ASP A 86 -6.20 7.40 -6.06
CA ASP A 86 -6.99 8.37 -6.81
C ASP A 86 -8.44 7.87 -7.04
N PRO A 87 -9.47 8.70 -6.76
CA PRO A 87 -10.86 8.33 -6.95
C PRO A 87 -11.21 7.96 -8.40
N THR A 88 -10.55 8.56 -9.39
CA THR A 88 -10.78 8.25 -10.81
C THR A 88 -10.38 6.80 -11.11
N THR A 89 -9.21 6.40 -10.62
CA THR A 89 -8.72 5.02 -10.80
C THR A 89 -9.59 4.00 -10.06
N ILE A 90 -10.16 4.37 -8.91
CA ILE A 90 -11.11 3.52 -8.18
C ILE A 90 -12.37 3.30 -9.01
N GLU A 91 -12.97 4.37 -9.54
CA GLU A 91 -14.17 4.26 -10.39
C GLU A 91 -13.88 3.49 -11.70
N GLU A 92 -12.67 3.63 -12.24
CA GLU A 92 -12.23 2.85 -13.40
C GLU A 92 -12.06 1.37 -13.10
N ALA A 93 -11.66 1.02 -11.88
CA ALA A 93 -11.44 -0.36 -11.49
C ALA A 93 -12.70 -1.09 -11.04
N LYS A 94 -13.80 -0.38 -10.73
CA LYS A 94 -15.05 -0.97 -10.25
C LYS A 94 -15.69 -1.92 -11.26
N CYS A 95 -16.16 -3.05 -10.75
CA CYS A 95 -16.87 -4.07 -11.52
C CYS A 95 -18.14 -3.53 -12.20
N GLU A 96 -18.89 -2.65 -11.52
CA GLU A 96 -20.13 -2.02 -12.00
C GLU A 96 -19.95 -1.23 -13.31
N LYS A 97 -18.72 -0.79 -13.62
CA LYS A 97 -18.40 -0.07 -14.86
C LYS A 97 -18.40 -0.97 -16.10
N TYR A 98 -18.18 -2.28 -15.91
CA TYR A 98 -18.03 -3.23 -17.00
C TYR A 98 -19.26 -4.13 -17.05
N GLU A 99 -20.03 -4.07 -18.14
CA GLU A 99 -21.27 -4.87 -18.28
C GLU A 99 -21.03 -6.37 -18.03
N GLY A 100 -19.88 -6.90 -18.44
CA GLY A 100 -19.52 -8.30 -18.20
C GLY A 100 -19.24 -8.66 -16.74
N CYS A 101 -18.94 -7.66 -15.89
CA CYS A 101 -18.64 -7.81 -14.47
C CYS A 101 -19.67 -7.11 -13.56
N ALA A 102 -20.74 -6.52 -14.11
CA ALA A 102 -21.59 -5.58 -13.38
C ALA A 102 -22.32 -6.21 -12.17
N ASP A 103 -22.51 -7.53 -12.19
CA ASP A 103 -23.11 -8.29 -11.08
C ASP A 103 -22.12 -8.57 -9.94
N LEU A 104 -20.84 -8.25 -10.10
CA LEU A 104 -19.81 -8.43 -9.07
C LEU A 104 -19.61 -7.12 -8.29
N PRO A 105 -19.46 -7.19 -6.96
CA PRO A 105 -19.09 -6.03 -6.15
C PRO A 105 -17.56 -5.82 -6.15
N GLY A 106 -17.13 -4.58 -5.93
CA GLY A 106 -15.73 -4.23 -5.66
C GLY A 106 -14.93 -3.87 -6.91
N LEU A 107 -13.62 -4.14 -6.86
CA LEU A 107 -12.67 -3.85 -7.94
C LEU A 107 -12.42 -5.09 -8.79
N CYS A 108 -12.62 -4.95 -10.11
CA CYS A 108 -12.46 -6.02 -11.09
C CYS A 108 -11.39 -5.74 -12.15
N CYS A 109 -11.14 -4.47 -12.47
CA CYS A 109 -10.45 -4.08 -13.71
C CYS A 109 -9.48 -2.89 -13.51
N PRO A 110 -8.43 -3.02 -12.68
CA PRO A 110 -7.91 -4.24 -12.09
C PRO A 110 -8.51 -4.60 -10.71
N THR A 111 -8.35 -5.85 -10.29
CA THR A 111 -8.63 -6.30 -8.92
C THR A 111 -7.67 -5.69 -7.91
N ALA A 112 -7.93 -5.89 -6.61
CA ALA A 112 -7.04 -5.46 -5.52
C ALA A 112 -5.61 -6.01 -5.63
N ASP A 113 -5.46 -7.17 -6.28
CA ASP A 113 -4.17 -7.81 -6.55
C ASP A 113 -3.57 -7.36 -7.88
N GLY A 114 -4.19 -6.42 -8.58
CA GLY A 114 -3.72 -5.87 -9.86
C GLY A 114 -4.05 -6.73 -11.08
N THR A 115 -4.92 -7.75 -10.93
CA THR A 115 -5.27 -8.66 -12.03
C THR A 115 -6.48 -8.13 -12.81
N MET A 116 -6.48 -8.25 -14.13
CA MET A 116 -7.66 -7.94 -14.95
C MET A 116 -8.53 -9.19 -15.08
N LEU A 117 -9.79 -9.11 -14.67
CA LEU A 117 -10.76 -10.19 -14.90
C LEU A 117 -11.11 -10.33 -16.40
N ALA A 118 -11.50 -11.53 -16.82
CA ALA A 118 -11.85 -11.80 -18.22
C ALA A 118 -13.05 -10.95 -18.70
N CYS A 119 -13.95 -10.60 -17.79
CA CYS A 119 -15.14 -9.79 -18.09
C CYS A 119 -14.84 -8.30 -18.31
N CYS A 120 -13.62 -7.83 -18.03
CA CYS A 120 -13.20 -6.45 -18.23
C CYS A 120 -13.15 -6.02 -19.70
N ASN A 121 -13.16 -6.97 -20.63
CA ASN A 121 -13.03 -6.69 -22.07
C ASN A 121 -14.38 -6.42 -22.76
N SER A 122 -15.49 -6.61 -22.04
CA SER A 122 -16.85 -6.49 -22.59
C SER A 122 -17.50 -5.13 -22.32
N GLY A 123 -16.86 -4.27 -21.53
CA GLY A 123 -17.43 -2.98 -21.09
C GLY A 123 -16.39 -1.91 -20.82
N ALA A 124 -15.21 -1.99 -21.45
CA ALA A 124 -14.31 -0.84 -21.51
C ALA A 124 -15.00 0.23 -22.36
N ALA A 125 -15.82 1.06 -21.71
CA ALA A 125 -16.27 2.32 -22.27
C ALA A 125 -15.01 3.08 -22.71
N SER A 126 -14.75 3.00 -24.00
CA SER A 126 -14.04 3.94 -24.85
C SER A 126 -13.15 4.92 -24.09
N PHE A 127 -11.91 4.50 -23.82
CA PHE A 127 -10.77 5.37 -24.14
C PHE A 127 -10.41 5.24 -25.63
N ALA A 128 -11.41 5.08 -26.50
CA ALA A 128 -11.35 5.63 -27.84
C ALA A 128 -11.47 7.14 -27.66
N GLU A 129 -10.31 7.76 -27.48
CA GLU A 129 -9.94 9.03 -28.08
C GLU A 129 -11.12 9.86 -28.58
N LYS A 130 -11.37 10.96 -27.88
CA LYS A 130 -12.12 12.11 -28.38
C LYS A 130 -11.67 12.42 -29.82
N GLY A 131 -12.45 11.97 -30.79
CA GLY A 131 -12.59 12.66 -32.05
C GLY A 131 -13.24 14.01 -31.77
N ILE A 132 -12.44 15.07 -31.78
CA ILE A 132 -12.91 16.44 -31.94
C ILE A 132 -12.03 17.06 -33.03
N PHE A 133 -12.73 17.57 -34.05
CA PHE A 133 -12.30 18.23 -35.27
C PHE A 133 -11.09 19.16 -35.15
#